data_AF-A0A701QXI3-F1
#
_entry.id   AF-A0A701QXI3-F1
#
_cell.length_a   1.000
_cell.length_b   1.000
_cell.length_c   1.000
_cell.angle_alpha   90.00
_cell.angle_beta   90.00
_cell.angle_gamma   90.00
#
_symmetry.space_group_name_H-M   'P 1'
#
loop_
_entity.id
_entity.type
_entity.pdbx_description
1 polymer ?
#
loop_
_entity_poly.entity_id
_entity_poly.type
_entity_poly.pdbx_seq_one_letter_code
_entity_poly.pdbx_strand_id
1 'polypeptide(L)'
;TYHQQRILPVLLDSFDRNSAAMTTHSGLFNQVVLHCMTGADCSDDTRQKAAALYERYLAHPAVSPHINNGLFGNYNGSPDWTTRAADNFLLVSSRTSDTAMMLSTDTMLTMLTPTPDTTWDRFYLLRGGENVSTAQISPEELFCHDFPVFHAAFNQQAQQQRFGQLIDTILSPEGHAELNRQFIAATKQKYSTVKFVDAPSQSRLNAVFEPLLPEGKLSPAHYQHILSAYNLADASPQEQAKTLFCLSTAFARYSSSAIFGTE
;
A
#
# COMPACT_ATOMS: atom_id res chain seq x y z
N THR A 1 10.69 -16.20 7.00
CA THR A 1 11.88 -16.96 7.47
C THR A 1 13.22 -16.31 7.15
N TYR A 2 13.78 -16.33 5.92
CA TYR A 2 15.15 -15.83 5.66
C TYR A 2 15.39 -14.37 6.11
N HIS A 3 14.52 -13.44 5.67
CA HIS A 3 14.65 -12.03 6.03
C HIS A 3 14.53 -11.79 7.54
N GLN A 4 13.59 -12.48 8.20
CA GLN A 4 13.34 -12.32 9.64
C GLN A 4 14.53 -12.81 10.48
N GLN A 5 15.17 -13.91 10.07
CA GLN A 5 16.27 -14.52 10.84
C GLN A 5 17.65 -13.92 10.53
N ARG A 6 17.87 -13.36 9.33
CA ARG A 6 19.22 -12.95 8.89
C ARG A 6 19.36 -11.47 8.57
N ILE A 7 18.29 -10.80 8.14
CA ILE A 7 18.36 -9.41 7.69
C ILE A 7 17.92 -8.45 8.80
N LEU A 8 16.80 -8.73 9.46
CA LEU A 8 16.30 -7.88 10.54
C LEU A 8 17.32 -7.67 11.68
N PRO A 9 18.03 -8.71 12.19
CA PRO A 9 19.04 -8.50 13.23
C PRO A 9 20.19 -7.59 12.79
N VAL A 10 20.60 -7.69 11.51
CA VAL A 10 21.67 -6.85 10.93
C VAL A 10 21.22 -5.39 10.81
N LEU A 11 19.96 -5.16 10.43
CA LEU A 11 19.40 -3.81 10.38
C LEU A 11 19.31 -3.20 11.79
N LEU A 12 18.87 -3.96 12.79
CA LEU A 12 18.89 -3.51 14.19
C LEU A 12 20.30 -3.15 14.63
N ASP A 13 21.30 -3.98 14.30
CA ASP A 13 22.70 -3.70 14.64
C ASP A 13 23.24 -2.43 13.95
N SER A 14 22.78 -2.16 12.73
CA SER A 14 23.15 -0.95 11.99
C SER A 14 22.55 0.32 12.62
N PHE A 15 21.29 0.27 13.06
CA PHE A 15 20.65 1.38 13.79
C PHE A 15 21.25 1.58 15.19
N ASP A 16 21.64 0.49 15.85
CA ASP A 16 22.30 0.54 17.16
C ASP A 16 23.65 1.29 17.08
N ARG A 17 24.44 0.98 16.04
CA ARG A 17 25.72 1.65 15.74
C ARG A 17 25.56 3.08 15.24
N ASN A 18 24.42 3.42 14.62
CA ASN A 18 24.13 4.74 14.09
C ASN A 18 22.76 5.23 14.56
N SER A 19 22.69 5.67 15.81
CA SER A 19 21.43 6.07 16.46
C SER A 19 20.74 7.26 15.78
N ALA A 20 21.49 8.16 15.12
CA ALA A 20 20.93 9.29 14.37
C ALA A 20 20.06 8.84 13.18
N ALA A 21 20.32 7.65 12.64
CA ALA A 21 19.52 7.10 11.56
C ALA A 21 18.09 6.73 12.00
N MET A 22 17.85 6.48 13.30
CA MET A 22 16.51 6.11 13.80
C MET A 22 15.49 7.24 13.58
N THR A 23 15.93 8.50 13.62
CA THR A 23 15.07 9.67 13.39
C THR A 23 15.18 10.20 11.96
N THR A 24 16.39 10.24 11.39
CA THR A 24 16.61 10.71 10.01
C THR A 24 15.96 9.78 8.97
N HIS A 25 15.86 8.48 9.29
CA HIS A 25 15.20 7.46 8.47
C HIS A 25 14.07 6.79 9.25
N SER A 26 13.24 7.60 9.94
CA SER A 26 12.14 7.15 10.80
C SER A 26 11.22 6.13 10.12
N GLY A 27 10.89 6.32 8.85
CA GLY A 27 10.05 5.39 8.09
C GLY A 27 10.66 3.99 7.95
N LEU A 28 11.97 3.87 7.69
CA LEU A 28 12.65 2.57 7.63
C LEU A 28 12.82 1.97 9.02
N PHE A 29 13.22 2.79 10.01
CA PHE A 29 13.40 2.33 11.37
C PHE A 29 12.11 1.73 11.95
N ASN A 30 10.98 2.43 11.83
CA ASN A 30 9.70 1.94 12.32
C ASN A 30 9.23 0.67 11.58
N GLN A 31 9.48 0.53 10.27
CA GLN A 31 9.22 -0.73 9.55
C GLN A 31 10.06 -1.90 10.09
N VAL A 32 11.34 -1.67 10.36
CA VAL A 32 12.23 -2.71 10.91
C VAL A 32 11.73 -3.15 12.29
N VAL A 33 11.41 -2.21 13.18
CA VAL A 33 10.88 -2.52 14.51
C VAL A 33 9.56 -3.27 14.40
N LEU A 34 8.63 -2.80 13.57
CA LEU A 34 7.34 -3.47 13.33
C LEU A 34 7.54 -4.94 12.94
N HIS A 35 8.37 -5.22 11.94
CA HIS A 35 8.61 -6.58 11.46
C HIS A 35 9.37 -7.44 12.46
N CYS A 36 10.25 -6.86 13.30
CA CYS A 36 10.87 -7.57 14.41
C CYS A 36 9.82 -8.00 15.45
N MET A 37 8.92 -7.09 15.81
CA MET A 37 7.89 -7.34 16.84
C MET A 37 6.76 -8.25 16.36
N THR A 38 6.52 -8.36 15.04
CA THR A 38 5.37 -9.11 14.48
C THR A 38 5.75 -10.38 13.73
N GLY A 39 7.00 -10.49 13.25
CA GLY A 39 7.46 -11.63 12.44
C GLY A 39 7.49 -12.94 13.23
N ALA A 40 6.83 -13.98 12.74
CA ALA A 40 6.73 -15.27 13.45
C ALA A 40 8.08 -15.97 13.67
N ASP A 41 9.06 -15.76 12.78
CA ASP A 41 10.37 -16.42 12.82
C ASP A 41 11.46 -15.56 13.51
N CYS A 42 11.10 -14.41 14.09
CA CYS A 42 12.02 -13.56 14.85
C CYS A 42 12.31 -14.17 16.22
N SER A 43 13.60 -14.26 16.58
CA SER A 43 14.02 -14.70 17.92
C SER A 43 13.65 -13.69 19.01
N ASP A 44 13.57 -14.16 20.25
CA ASP A 44 13.29 -13.28 21.40
C ASP A 44 14.37 -12.20 21.55
N ASP A 45 15.65 -12.54 21.34
CA ASP A 45 16.74 -11.57 21.33
C ASP A 45 16.53 -10.44 20.30
N THR A 46 15.99 -10.79 19.12
CA THR A 46 15.69 -9.81 18.07
C THR A 46 14.56 -8.88 18.50
N ARG A 47 13.51 -9.43 19.14
CA ARG A 47 12.39 -8.63 19.67
C ARG A 47 12.83 -7.73 20.81
N GLN A 48 13.63 -8.24 21.74
CA GLN A 48 14.17 -7.47 22.86
C GLN A 48 15.08 -6.33 22.37
N LYS A 49 15.97 -6.60 21.40
CA LYS A 49 16.81 -5.57 20.80
C LYS A 49 15.98 -4.51 20.07
N ALA A 50 14.94 -4.91 19.34
CA ALA A 50 14.03 -3.97 18.68
C ALA A 50 13.29 -3.09 19.68
N ALA A 51 12.74 -3.67 20.75
CA ALA A 51 12.08 -2.92 21.82
C ALA A 51 13.03 -1.90 22.48
N ALA A 52 14.26 -2.31 22.82
CA ALA A 52 15.26 -1.44 23.44
C ALA A 52 15.69 -0.28 22.51
N LEU A 53 15.84 -0.54 21.21
CA LEU A 53 16.12 0.53 20.24
C LEU A 53 14.92 1.46 20.09
N TYR A 54 13.69 0.93 20.18
CA TYR A 54 12.50 1.76 20.12
C TYR A 54 12.37 2.68 21.35
N GLU A 55 12.71 2.20 22.54
CA GLU A 55 12.78 3.04 23.75
C GLU A 55 13.78 4.20 23.57
N ARG A 56 14.95 3.92 22.98
CA ARG A 56 15.94 4.96 22.64
C ARG A 56 15.42 5.97 21.61
N TYR A 57 14.65 5.51 20.64
CA TYR A 57 13.99 6.37 19.66
C TYR A 57 12.94 7.27 20.31
N LEU A 58 12.09 6.72 21.19
CA LEU A 58 11.06 7.46 21.93
C LEU A 58 11.66 8.52 22.87
N ALA A 59 12.80 8.22 23.49
CA ALA A 59 13.54 9.16 24.33
C ALA A 59 14.27 10.27 23.53
N HIS A 60 14.30 10.20 22.20
CA HIS A 60 14.98 11.20 21.38
C HIS A 60 14.24 12.55 21.42
N PRO A 61 14.93 13.71 21.52
CA PRO A 61 14.28 15.03 21.65
C PRO A 61 13.36 15.43 20.49
N ALA A 62 13.55 14.84 19.31
CA ALA A 62 12.69 15.04 18.14
C ALA A 62 11.39 14.22 18.18
N VAL A 63 11.30 13.23 19.08
CA VAL A 63 10.21 12.25 19.17
C VAL A 63 9.45 12.42 20.47
N SER A 64 10.17 12.57 21.59
CA SER A 64 9.58 12.66 22.93
C SER A 64 8.49 13.73 23.10
N PRO A 65 8.54 14.91 22.45
CA PRO A 65 7.47 15.90 22.57
C PRO A 65 6.12 15.44 22.00
N HIS A 66 6.14 14.42 21.13
CA HIS A 66 4.94 13.85 20.51
C HIS A 66 4.30 12.75 21.35
N ILE A 67 4.95 12.30 22.43
CA ILE A 67 4.42 11.23 23.27
C ILE A 67 3.30 11.80 24.14
N ASN A 68 2.07 11.41 23.81
CA ASN A 68 0.89 11.78 24.58
C ASN A 68 0.52 10.64 25.54
N ASN A 69 0.78 10.81 26.85
CA ASN A 69 0.52 9.78 27.87
C ASN A 69 -0.97 9.40 28.00
N GLY A 70 -1.91 10.19 27.46
CA GLY A 70 -3.33 9.83 27.42
C GLY A 70 -3.70 8.88 26.27
N LEU A 71 -2.78 8.62 25.33
CA LEU A 71 -3.07 7.89 24.09
C LEU A 71 -2.02 6.83 23.73
N PHE A 72 -0.73 7.12 23.96
CA PHE A 72 0.37 6.30 23.44
C PHE A 72 0.57 5.00 24.25
N GLY A 73 0.63 3.88 23.53
CA GLY A 73 1.03 2.57 24.06
C GLY A 73 0.31 2.17 25.35
N ASN A 74 1.07 2.08 26.45
CA ASN A 74 0.58 1.70 27.78
C ASN A 74 0.09 2.88 28.64
N TYR A 75 -0.10 4.06 28.03
CA TYR A 75 -0.50 5.31 28.69
C TYR A 75 0.52 5.87 29.71
N ASN A 76 1.76 5.39 29.68
CA ASN A 76 2.84 5.84 30.55
C ASN A 76 4.13 6.15 29.76
N GLY A 77 3.98 6.50 28.48
CA GLY A 77 5.09 6.89 27.60
C GLY A 77 5.90 5.73 27.03
N SER A 78 5.43 4.49 27.18
CA SER A 78 6.03 3.29 26.59
C SER A 78 5.02 2.52 25.73
N PRO A 79 5.48 1.76 24.72
CA PRO A 79 4.61 0.85 23.99
C PRO A 79 4.05 -0.25 24.89
N ASP A 80 2.84 -0.73 24.59
CA ASP A 80 2.32 -2.00 25.10
C ASP A 80 2.52 -3.10 24.04
N TRP A 81 3.67 -3.77 24.08
CA TRP A 81 4.00 -4.84 23.13
C TRP A 81 3.19 -6.13 23.34
N THR A 82 2.35 -6.22 24.38
CA THR A 82 1.54 -7.41 24.64
C THR A 82 0.30 -7.49 23.73
N THR A 83 -0.11 -6.36 23.16
CA THR A 83 -1.25 -6.27 22.25
C THR A 83 -0.90 -5.50 20.99
N ARG A 84 -1.43 -5.97 19.85
CA ARG A 84 -1.22 -5.30 18.55
C ARG A 84 -2.18 -4.11 18.34
N ALA A 85 -3.25 -4.06 19.11
CA ALA A 85 -4.26 -3.00 19.03
C ALA A 85 -3.82 -1.70 19.74
N ALA A 86 -2.80 -1.76 20.60
CA ALA A 86 -2.27 -0.55 21.24
C ALA A 86 -1.51 0.32 20.23
N ASP A 87 -1.65 1.64 20.38
CA ASP A 87 -0.98 2.67 19.58
C ASP A 87 0.50 2.79 19.94
N ASN A 88 1.25 1.76 19.52
CA ASN A 88 2.65 1.54 19.89
C ASN A 88 3.65 2.29 19.00
N PHE A 89 3.21 2.78 17.83
CA PHE A 89 4.10 3.38 16.84
C PHE A 89 3.89 4.88 16.73
N LEU A 90 4.99 5.61 16.74
CA LEU A 90 5.06 7.05 16.52
C LEU A 90 6.08 7.35 15.41
N LEU A 91 5.60 7.81 14.26
CA LEU A 91 6.43 8.19 13.12
C LEU A 91 6.54 9.71 13.08
N VAL A 92 7.76 10.25 13.03
CA VAL A 92 7.98 11.69 12.80
C VAL A 92 7.89 12.01 11.31
N SER A 93 7.32 13.18 10.97
CA SER A 93 7.23 13.65 9.59
C SER A 93 8.63 13.85 8.99
N SER A 94 8.76 13.49 7.72
CA SER A 94 9.98 13.73 6.93
C SER A 94 10.14 15.18 6.49
N ARG A 95 9.11 16.01 6.68
CA ARG A 95 9.08 17.41 6.24
C ARG A 95 9.14 18.40 7.41
N THR A 96 8.37 18.17 8.48
CA THR A 96 8.31 19.08 9.63
C THR A 96 8.57 18.34 10.94
N SER A 97 9.35 18.95 11.83
CA SER A 97 9.73 18.33 13.11
C SER A 97 8.61 18.32 14.15
N ASP A 98 7.59 19.16 13.95
CA ASP A 98 6.45 19.33 14.86
C ASP A 98 5.29 18.38 14.56
N THR A 99 5.36 17.61 13.47
CA THR A 99 4.29 16.71 13.05
C THR A 99 4.70 15.25 13.21
N ALA A 100 3.82 14.45 13.78
CA ALA A 100 3.99 13.01 13.93
C ALA A 100 2.68 12.25 13.67
N MET A 101 2.79 10.97 13.37
CA MET A 101 1.66 10.05 13.20
C MET A 101 1.76 8.96 14.25
N MET A 102 0.68 8.74 14.98
CA MET A 102 0.57 7.68 15.98
C MET A 102 -0.50 6.67 15.56
N LEU A 103 -0.15 5.39 15.62
CA LEU A 103 -1.02 4.30 15.18
C LEU A 103 -0.65 2.97 15.81
N SER A 104 -1.61 2.04 15.78
CA SER A 104 -1.45 0.69 16.28
C SER A 104 -0.55 -0.18 15.41
N THR A 105 -0.08 -1.29 15.99
CA THR A 105 0.69 -2.32 15.27
C THR A 105 -0.12 -2.90 14.12
N ASP A 106 -1.40 -3.20 14.35
CA ASP A 106 -2.28 -3.76 13.33
C ASP A 106 -2.57 -2.77 12.20
N THR A 107 -2.83 -1.49 12.52
CA THR A 107 -3.00 -0.45 11.49
C THR A 107 -1.73 -0.30 10.65
N MET A 108 -0.55 -0.23 11.29
CA MET A 108 0.69 -0.03 10.55
C MET A 108 0.98 -1.19 9.60
N LEU A 109 0.70 -2.44 10.01
CA LEU A 109 0.83 -3.61 9.15
C LEU A 109 -0.06 -3.50 7.89
N THR A 110 -1.32 -3.11 8.04
CA THR A 110 -2.23 -2.97 6.89
C THR A 110 -1.85 -1.79 6.00
N MET A 111 -1.41 -0.66 6.55
CA MET A 111 -0.96 0.48 5.75
C MET A 111 0.33 0.21 4.97
N LEU A 112 1.25 -0.62 5.49
CA LEU A 112 2.47 -1.00 4.77
C LEU A 112 2.22 -2.09 3.71
N THR A 113 1.25 -2.96 3.94
CA THR A 113 0.87 -4.04 3.02
C THR A 113 -0.65 -4.06 2.84
N PRO A 114 -1.19 -3.12 2.04
CA PRO A 114 -2.62 -2.91 1.97
C PRO A 114 -3.37 -4.07 1.33
N THR A 115 -4.52 -4.36 1.91
CA THR A 115 -5.60 -5.14 1.32
C THR A 115 -6.59 -4.21 0.63
N PRO A 116 -7.50 -4.72 -0.23
CA PRO A 116 -8.53 -3.89 -0.86
C PRO A 116 -9.37 -3.06 0.12
N ASP A 117 -9.58 -3.57 1.34
CA ASP A 117 -10.40 -2.96 2.40
C ASP A 117 -9.57 -2.15 3.42
N THR A 118 -8.29 -1.88 3.13
CA THR A 118 -7.43 -1.10 4.03
C THR A 118 -7.94 0.34 4.13
N THR A 119 -8.18 0.77 5.36
CA THR A 119 -8.59 2.12 5.74
C THR A 119 -7.37 3.00 6.04
N TRP A 120 -7.33 4.21 5.47
CA TRP A 120 -6.19 5.14 5.56
C TRP A 120 -6.43 6.32 6.50
N ASP A 121 -7.36 6.17 7.44
CA ASP A 121 -7.76 7.20 8.40
C ASP A 121 -7.67 6.70 9.86
N ARG A 122 -7.20 5.47 10.08
CA ARG A 122 -7.08 4.83 11.41
C ARG A 122 -5.78 5.19 12.13
N PHE A 123 -5.45 6.46 12.18
CA PHE A 123 -4.29 6.98 12.91
C PHE A 123 -4.63 8.31 13.57
N TYR A 124 -3.85 8.68 14.57
CA TYR A 124 -3.84 10.01 15.15
C TYR A 124 -2.74 10.83 14.50
N LEU A 125 -3.08 12.03 14.02
CA LEU A 125 -2.10 13.00 13.56
C LEU A 125 -1.79 13.92 14.73
N LEU A 126 -0.52 14.02 15.09
CA LEU A 126 -0.05 14.82 16.22
C LEU A 126 0.70 16.04 15.70
N ARG A 127 0.39 17.22 16.25
CA ARG A 127 1.18 18.44 16.04
C ARG A 127 1.58 19.03 17.38
N GLY A 128 2.88 19.05 17.66
CA GLY A 128 3.40 19.46 18.96
C GLY A 128 2.86 18.65 20.14
N GLY A 129 2.60 17.35 19.94
CA GLY A 129 2.03 16.44 20.95
C GLY A 129 0.51 16.44 21.08
N GLU A 130 -0.19 17.34 20.39
CA GLU A 130 -1.66 17.43 20.41
C GLU A 130 -2.29 16.73 19.21
N ASN A 131 -3.41 16.03 19.43
CA ASN A 131 -4.14 15.35 18.37
C ASN A 131 -4.90 16.36 17.50
N VAL A 132 -4.68 16.32 16.19
CA VAL A 132 -5.35 17.19 15.21
C VAL A 132 -6.35 16.42 14.37
N SER A 133 -7.45 17.08 13.99
CA SER A 133 -8.45 16.49 13.12
C SER A 133 -7.89 16.22 11.72
N THR A 134 -8.14 15.01 11.22
CA THR A 134 -7.74 14.56 9.89
C THR A 134 -8.87 14.66 8.86
N ALA A 135 -10.09 15.06 9.26
CA ALA A 135 -11.28 15.03 8.40
C ALA A 135 -11.18 15.86 7.10
N GLN A 136 -10.31 16.87 7.08
CA GLN A 136 -10.09 17.74 5.91
C GLN A 136 -8.70 17.55 5.28
N ILE A 137 -7.91 16.59 5.77
CA ILE A 137 -6.55 16.35 5.27
C ILE A 137 -6.61 15.23 4.25
N SER A 138 -6.13 15.49 3.03
CA SER A 138 -5.96 14.45 2.02
C SER A 138 -4.90 13.44 2.47
N PRO A 139 -5.22 12.15 2.62
CA PRO A 139 -4.22 11.13 2.92
C PRO A 139 -3.11 11.07 1.86
N GLU A 140 -3.44 11.33 0.60
CA GLU A 140 -2.46 11.36 -0.51
C GLU A 140 -1.39 12.44 -0.27
N GLU A 141 -1.82 13.68 0.00
CA GLU A 141 -0.89 14.80 0.25
C GLU A 141 -0.07 14.58 1.53
N LEU A 142 -0.73 14.08 2.59
CA LEU A 142 -0.09 13.76 3.86
C LEU A 142 1.00 12.70 3.69
N PHE A 143 0.73 11.62 2.98
CA PHE A 143 1.72 10.56 2.76
C PHE A 143 2.80 11.00 1.77
N CYS A 144 2.46 11.77 0.73
CA CYS A 144 3.43 12.27 -0.23
C CYS A 144 4.51 13.13 0.44
N HIS A 145 4.10 14.01 1.35
CA HIS A 145 4.99 15.03 1.93
C HIS A 145 5.51 14.69 3.31
N ASP A 146 4.70 14.13 4.20
CA ASP A 146 5.06 13.94 5.61
C ASP A 146 5.45 12.48 5.89
N PHE A 147 4.72 11.52 5.31
CA PHE A 147 4.96 10.08 5.55
C PHE A 147 5.15 9.25 4.27
N PRO A 148 6.25 9.44 3.51
CA PRO A 148 6.50 8.75 2.24
C PRO A 148 6.50 7.23 2.33
N VAL A 149 6.72 6.68 3.53
CA VAL A 149 6.65 5.25 3.82
C VAL A 149 5.31 4.63 3.43
N PHE A 150 4.21 5.39 3.52
CA PHE A 150 2.87 4.93 3.18
C PHE A 150 2.43 5.30 1.76
N HIS A 151 3.09 6.29 1.14
CA HIS A 151 2.65 6.85 -0.15
C HIS A 151 2.66 5.83 -1.28
N ALA A 152 3.71 5.01 -1.37
CA ALA A 152 3.80 3.96 -2.40
C ALA A 152 2.68 2.92 -2.26
N ALA A 153 2.39 2.48 -1.03
CA ALA A 153 1.34 1.52 -0.73
C ALA A 153 -0.06 2.09 -0.98
N PHE A 154 -0.31 3.33 -0.56
CA PHE A 154 -1.55 4.07 -0.84
C PHE A 154 -1.83 4.17 -2.34
N ASN A 155 -0.84 4.62 -3.12
CA ASN A 155 -0.95 4.74 -4.56
C ASN A 155 -1.14 3.39 -5.25
N GLN A 156 -0.47 2.35 -4.76
CA GLN A 156 -0.63 0.99 -5.29
C GLN A 156 -2.08 0.50 -5.10
N GLN A 157 -2.67 0.67 -3.92
CA GLN A 157 -4.06 0.28 -3.67
C GLN A 157 -5.02 1.09 -4.55
N ALA A 158 -4.83 2.42 -4.63
CA ALA A 158 -5.67 3.28 -5.46
C ALA A 158 -5.61 2.88 -6.95
N GLN A 159 -4.42 2.60 -7.47
CA GLN A 159 -4.23 2.10 -8.83
C GLN A 159 -4.89 0.73 -9.05
N GLN A 160 -4.76 -0.18 -8.08
CA GLN A 160 -5.39 -1.50 -8.16
C GLN A 160 -6.91 -1.42 -8.14
N GLN A 161 -7.50 -0.52 -7.34
CA GLN A 161 -8.94 -0.28 -7.32
C GLN A 161 -9.43 0.29 -8.64
N ARG A 162 -8.78 1.34 -9.19
CA ARG A 162 -9.17 1.93 -10.48
C ARG A 162 -9.08 0.92 -11.63
N PHE A 163 -8.02 0.12 -11.66
CA PHE A 163 -7.89 -0.94 -12.65
C PHE A 163 -8.94 -2.03 -12.46
N GLY A 164 -9.27 -2.38 -11.21
CA GLY A 164 -10.37 -3.30 -10.89
C GLY A 164 -11.72 -2.80 -11.41
N GLN A 165 -12.05 -1.53 -11.20
CA GLN A 165 -13.28 -0.91 -11.73
C GLN A 165 -13.33 -0.94 -13.26
N LEU A 166 -12.20 -0.77 -13.94
CA LEU A 166 -12.12 -0.95 -15.39
C LEU A 166 -12.43 -2.40 -15.78
N ILE A 167 -11.86 -3.38 -15.07
CA ILE A 167 -12.17 -4.80 -15.29
C ILE A 167 -13.65 -5.08 -15.05
N ASP A 168 -14.27 -4.54 -14.00
CA ASP A 168 -15.70 -4.71 -13.73
C ASP A 168 -16.57 -4.08 -14.83
N THR A 169 -16.11 -2.97 -15.42
CA THR A 169 -16.80 -2.32 -16.54
C THR A 169 -16.77 -3.16 -17.82
N ILE A 170 -15.65 -3.84 -18.10
CA ILE A 170 -15.47 -4.68 -19.29
C ILE A 170 -16.11 -6.07 -19.07
N LEU A 171 -15.83 -6.66 -17.92
CA LEU A 171 -16.21 -8.01 -17.50
C LEU A 171 -17.16 -7.88 -16.31
N SER A 172 -18.41 -7.48 -16.56
CA SER A 172 -19.41 -7.34 -15.49
C SER A 172 -19.47 -8.59 -14.62
N PRO A 173 -19.38 -8.48 -13.28
CA PRO A 173 -19.52 -9.62 -12.38
C PRO A 173 -20.83 -10.38 -12.53
N GLU A 174 -21.90 -9.73 -13.01
CA GLU A 174 -23.21 -10.35 -13.21
C GLU A 174 -23.27 -11.25 -14.46
N GLY A 175 -22.54 -10.87 -15.52
CA GLY A 175 -22.52 -11.61 -16.80
C GLY A 175 -21.28 -12.50 -17.00
N HIS A 176 -20.16 -12.14 -16.39
CA HIS A 176 -18.84 -12.72 -16.65
C HIS A 176 -18.03 -12.98 -15.38
N ALA A 177 -18.70 -13.31 -14.27
CA ALA A 177 -18.12 -13.51 -12.93
C ALA A 177 -16.77 -14.27 -12.92
N GLU A 178 -16.68 -15.39 -13.64
CA GLU A 178 -15.47 -16.21 -13.66
C GLU A 178 -14.32 -15.53 -14.40
N LEU A 179 -14.58 -14.90 -15.55
CA LEU A 179 -13.55 -14.15 -16.28
C LEU A 179 -13.09 -12.94 -15.47
N ASN A 180 -14.04 -12.19 -14.89
CA ASN A 180 -13.75 -11.07 -14.02
C ASN A 180 -12.78 -11.48 -12.90
N ARG A 181 -13.12 -12.52 -12.14
CA ARG A 181 -12.29 -13.02 -11.04
C ARG A 181 -10.89 -13.43 -11.50
N GLN A 182 -10.78 -14.10 -12.65
CA GLN A 182 -9.50 -14.54 -13.19
C GLN A 182 -8.62 -13.36 -13.65
N PHE A 183 -9.20 -12.33 -14.27
CA PHE A 183 -8.49 -11.09 -14.59
C PHE A 183 -8.00 -10.38 -13.33
N ILE A 184 -8.87 -10.15 -12.33
CA ILE A 184 -8.49 -9.53 -11.06
C ILE A 184 -7.39 -10.33 -10.34
N ALA A 185 -7.50 -11.66 -10.28
CA ALA A 185 -6.51 -12.52 -9.65
C ALA A 185 -5.14 -12.43 -10.35
N ALA A 186 -5.13 -12.36 -11.68
CA ALA A 186 -3.90 -12.26 -12.46
C ALA A 186 -3.11 -10.96 -12.20
N THR A 187 -3.75 -9.87 -11.72
CA THR A 187 -3.03 -8.64 -11.32
C THR A 187 -2.11 -8.83 -10.12
N LYS A 188 -2.34 -9.86 -9.32
CA LYS A 188 -1.62 -10.12 -8.05
C LYS A 188 -0.42 -11.05 -8.21
N GLN A 189 -0.16 -11.53 -9.43
CA GLN A 189 0.85 -12.55 -9.70
C GLN A 189 1.66 -12.24 -10.95
N LYS A 190 2.93 -12.65 -10.96
CA LYS A 190 3.82 -12.47 -12.13
C LYS A 190 3.53 -13.44 -13.26
N TYR A 191 3.00 -14.61 -12.92
CA TYR A 191 2.67 -15.72 -13.80
C TYR A 191 1.29 -16.27 -13.46
N SER A 192 0.52 -16.69 -14.46
CA SER A 192 -0.77 -17.34 -14.29
C SER A 192 -0.73 -18.77 -14.85
N THR A 193 -1.28 -19.70 -14.09
CA THR A 193 -1.53 -21.08 -14.54
C THR A 193 -2.79 -21.18 -15.42
N VAL A 194 -3.70 -20.20 -15.30
CA VAL A 194 -4.89 -20.09 -16.15
C VAL A 194 -4.50 -19.54 -17.50
N LYS A 195 -4.93 -20.22 -18.57
CA LYS A 195 -4.71 -19.85 -19.98
C LYS A 195 -6.02 -19.81 -20.73
N PHE A 196 -6.19 -18.83 -21.60
CA PHE A 196 -7.41 -18.64 -22.41
C PHE A 196 -7.14 -18.92 -23.89
N VAL A 197 -6.41 -19.99 -24.20
CA VAL A 197 -6.02 -20.35 -25.58
C VAL A 197 -6.96 -21.36 -26.24
N ASP A 198 -7.83 -22.01 -25.45
CA ASP A 198 -8.83 -22.94 -25.97
C ASP A 198 -9.98 -22.20 -26.66
N ALA A 199 -10.61 -22.87 -27.64
CA ALA A 199 -11.67 -22.27 -28.45
C ALA A 199 -12.88 -21.77 -27.62
N PRO A 200 -13.36 -22.49 -26.59
CA PRO A 200 -14.40 -21.97 -25.68
C PRO A 200 -14.01 -20.65 -24.99
N SER A 201 -12.79 -20.56 -24.44
CA SER A 201 -12.30 -19.34 -23.80
C SER A 201 -12.19 -18.18 -24.79
N GLN A 202 -11.64 -18.42 -25.99
CA GLN A 202 -11.53 -17.42 -27.04
C GLN A 202 -12.91 -16.91 -27.49
N SER A 203 -13.89 -17.81 -27.64
CA SER A 203 -15.27 -17.42 -27.99
C SER A 203 -15.90 -16.53 -26.91
N ARG A 204 -15.66 -16.83 -25.62
CA ARG A 204 -16.17 -16.01 -24.51
C ARG A 204 -15.50 -14.63 -24.47
N LEU A 205 -14.19 -14.56 -24.70
CA LEU A 205 -13.47 -13.29 -24.77
C LEU A 205 -13.94 -12.45 -25.96
N ASN A 206 -14.10 -13.04 -27.14
CA ASN A 206 -14.59 -12.32 -28.31
C ASN A 206 -15.98 -11.72 -28.06
N ALA A 207 -16.90 -12.47 -27.45
CA ALA A 207 -18.23 -11.97 -27.10
C ALA A 207 -18.21 -10.74 -26.16
N VAL A 208 -17.15 -10.59 -25.34
CA VAL A 208 -16.97 -9.44 -24.44
C VAL A 208 -16.31 -8.27 -25.17
N PHE A 209 -15.20 -8.51 -25.86
CA PHE A 209 -14.32 -7.43 -26.35
C PHE A 209 -14.72 -6.91 -27.74
N GLU A 210 -15.31 -7.73 -28.60
CA GLU A 210 -15.71 -7.31 -29.96
C GLU A 210 -16.71 -6.13 -29.96
N PRO A 211 -17.76 -6.10 -29.12
CA PRO A 211 -18.66 -4.95 -29.02
C PRO A 211 -17.99 -3.66 -28.54
N LEU A 212 -16.87 -3.77 -27.82
CA LEU A 212 -16.10 -2.62 -27.32
C LEU A 212 -15.17 -2.04 -28.39
N LEU A 213 -14.96 -2.78 -29.49
CA LEU A 213 -14.00 -2.48 -30.54
C LEU A 213 -14.65 -2.47 -31.95
N PRO A 214 -15.72 -1.69 -32.20
CA PRO A 214 -16.34 -1.62 -33.52
C PRO A 214 -15.31 -1.22 -34.58
N GLU A 215 -15.25 -2.00 -35.68
CA GLU A 215 -14.27 -1.85 -36.75
C GLU A 215 -12.80 -1.88 -36.26
N GLY A 216 -12.53 -2.58 -35.16
CA GLY A 216 -11.20 -2.69 -34.57
C GLY A 216 -10.73 -1.44 -33.82
N LYS A 217 -11.62 -0.48 -33.56
CA LYS A 217 -11.32 0.75 -32.81
C LYS A 217 -12.12 0.83 -31.54
N LEU A 218 -11.52 1.40 -30.49
CA LEU A 218 -12.19 1.63 -29.21
C LEU A 218 -13.48 2.43 -29.41
N SER A 219 -14.61 1.90 -28.93
CA SER A 219 -15.89 2.60 -29.07
C SER A 219 -15.87 3.92 -28.27
N PRO A 220 -16.50 4.99 -28.76
CA PRO A 220 -16.55 6.27 -28.04
C PRO A 220 -17.17 6.13 -26.64
N ALA A 221 -18.19 5.28 -26.49
CA ALA A 221 -18.83 5.02 -25.21
C ALA A 221 -17.86 4.35 -24.22
N HIS A 222 -17.11 3.33 -24.66
CA HIS A 222 -16.16 2.66 -23.79
C HIS A 222 -14.96 3.56 -23.46
N TYR A 223 -14.52 4.40 -24.40
CA TYR A 223 -13.51 5.42 -24.14
C TYR A 223 -13.93 6.35 -23.00
N GLN A 224 -15.17 6.85 -22.99
CA GLN A 224 -15.68 7.69 -21.92
C GLN A 224 -15.74 6.96 -20.57
N HIS A 225 -16.12 5.67 -20.56
CA HIS A 225 -16.07 4.88 -19.32
C HIS A 225 -14.66 4.76 -18.76
N ILE A 226 -13.64 4.56 -19.61
CA ILE A 226 -12.24 4.54 -19.19
C ILE A 226 -11.83 5.89 -18.60
N LEU A 227 -12.19 7.00 -19.25
CA LEU A 227 -11.88 8.34 -18.73
C LEU A 227 -12.51 8.57 -17.36
N SER A 228 -13.77 8.19 -17.17
CA SER A 228 -14.45 8.31 -15.87
C SER A 228 -13.81 7.44 -14.79
N ALA A 229 -13.47 6.17 -15.09
CA ALA A 229 -12.85 5.26 -14.11
C ALA A 229 -11.46 5.74 -13.63
N TYR A 230 -10.76 6.52 -14.45
CA TYR A 230 -9.45 7.07 -14.13
C TYR A 230 -9.48 8.56 -13.73
N ASN A 231 -10.67 9.17 -13.65
CA ASN A 231 -10.85 10.62 -13.40
C ASN A 231 -10.09 11.50 -14.41
N LEU A 232 -10.15 11.15 -15.70
CA LEU A 232 -9.41 11.81 -16.79
C LEU A 232 -10.29 12.66 -17.71
N ALA A 233 -11.58 12.83 -17.41
CA ALA A 233 -12.51 13.58 -18.27
C ALA A 233 -12.02 15.02 -18.55
N ASP A 234 -11.49 15.69 -17.53
CA ASP A 234 -10.97 17.06 -17.59
C ASP A 234 -9.43 17.12 -17.75
N ALA A 235 -8.78 15.97 -17.88
CA ALA A 235 -7.32 15.89 -18.02
C ALA A 235 -6.85 16.34 -19.40
N SER A 236 -5.57 16.70 -19.51
CA SER A 236 -4.99 17.08 -20.80
C SER A 236 -4.97 15.90 -21.78
N PRO A 237 -5.01 16.13 -23.12
CA PRO A 237 -4.90 15.05 -24.11
C PRO A 237 -3.63 14.21 -23.94
N GLN A 238 -2.55 14.82 -23.46
CA GLN A 238 -1.30 14.12 -23.19
C GLN A 238 -1.43 13.12 -22.03
N GLU A 239 -2.12 13.48 -20.95
CA GLU A 239 -2.34 12.60 -19.80
C GLU A 239 -3.31 11.46 -20.13
N GLN A 240 -4.37 11.76 -20.91
CA GLN A 240 -5.27 10.75 -21.45
C GLN A 240 -4.47 9.73 -22.28
N ALA A 241 -3.66 10.20 -23.23
CA ALA A 241 -2.85 9.33 -24.08
C ALA A 241 -1.86 8.46 -23.29
N LYS A 242 -1.14 9.04 -22.32
CA LYS A 242 -0.21 8.29 -21.45
C LYS A 242 -0.93 7.18 -20.68
N THR A 243 -2.12 7.48 -20.13
CA THR A 243 -2.88 6.48 -19.36
C THR A 243 -3.36 5.35 -20.26
N LEU A 244 -3.93 5.66 -21.43
CA LEU A 244 -4.35 4.65 -22.41
C LEU A 244 -3.18 3.79 -22.89
N PHE A 245 -1.99 4.37 -23.07
CA PHE A 245 -0.79 3.63 -23.44
C PHE A 245 -0.38 2.62 -22.35
N CYS A 246 -0.41 3.04 -21.08
CA CYS A 246 -0.16 2.14 -19.95
C CYS A 246 -1.21 1.01 -19.88
N LEU A 247 -2.48 1.32 -20.11
CA LEU A 247 -3.55 0.32 -20.18
C LEU A 247 -3.33 -0.68 -21.32
N SER A 248 -2.99 -0.20 -22.52
CA SER A 248 -2.64 -1.07 -23.65
C SER A 248 -1.50 -2.03 -23.29
N THR A 249 -0.47 -1.53 -22.61
CA THR A 249 0.65 -2.36 -22.14
C THR A 249 0.20 -3.41 -21.11
N ALA A 250 -0.73 -3.06 -20.21
CA ALA A 250 -1.30 -4.01 -19.25
C ALA A 250 -2.11 -5.11 -19.95
N PHE A 251 -2.95 -4.78 -20.93
CA PHE A 251 -3.69 -5.77 -21.72
C PHE A 251 -2.78 -6.63 -22.61
N ALA A 252 -1.68 -6.07 -23.12
CA ALA A 252 -0.65 -6.86 -23.79
C ALA A 252 0.03 -7.85 -22.83
N ARG A 253 0.23 -7.47 -21.56
CA ARG A 253 0.73 -8.40 -20.54
C ARG A 253 -0.28 -9.52 -20.27
N TYR A 254 -1.59 -9.23 -20.25
CA TYR A 254 -2.62 -10.27 -20.13
C TYR A 254 -2.55 -11.29 -21.27
N SER A 255 -2.38 -10.86 -22.51
CA SER A 255 -2.31 -11.76 -23.67
C SER A 255 -0.97 -12.49 -23.81
N SER A 256 0.07 -12.08 -23.09
CA SER A 256 1.40 -12.70 -23.14
C SER A 256 1.43 -14.13 -22.57
N SER A 257 2.49 -14.88 -22.92
CA SER A 257 2.76 -16.24 -22.43
C SER A 257 2.86 -16.34 -20.89
N ALA A 258 3.20 -15.25 -20.21
CA ALA A 258 3.28 -15.23 -18.76
C ALA A 258 1.91 -15.29 -18.07
N ILE A 259 0.86 -14.72 -18.69
CA ILE A 259 -0.46 -14.59 -18.07
C ILE A 259 -1.47 -15.51 -18.75
N PHE A 260 -2.26 -15.07 -19.73
CA PHE A 260 -3.32 -15.89 -20.32
C PHE A 260 -2.95 -16.56 -21.64
N GLY A 261 -1.85 -16.15 -22.28
CA GLY A 261 -1.31 -16.78 -23.49
C GLY A 261 -0.33 -17.91 -23.20
N THR A 262 0.11 -18.58 -24.26
CA THR A 262 1.23 -19.53 -24.28
C THR A 262 2.33 -19.02 -25.22
N GLU A 263 3.49 -19.68 -25.23
CA GLU A 263 4.57 -19.43 -26.21
C GLU A 263 4.18 -19.80 -27.64
#